data_AF-A0A7S4C064-F1
#
_entry.id   AF-A0A7S4C064-F1
#
_cell.length_a   1.000
_cell.length_b   1.000
_cell.length_c   1.000
_cell.angle_alpha   90.00
_cell.angle_beta   90.00
_cell.angle_gamma   90.00
#
_symmetry.space_group_name_H-M   'P 1'
#
loop_
_entity.id
_entity.type
_entity.pdbx_description
1 polymer ?
#
loop_
_entity_poly.entity_id
_entity_poly.type
_entity_poly.pdbx_seq_one_letter_code
_entity_poly.pdbx_strand_id
1 'polypeptide(L)'
;MQQQGWCSAHGGFTLRYKHDAVKCSLTSSLLRRNCTLLNAGCVQQISAADEPERGQVGANVFFLACARNAANHLSHTMIPQIEAMGRLFQNYRVFIFENDSSDRTRSVLHSWAQRNWRVAVLFAEGVGGSRTVRLALCRNTLLRHAARMARRAKRQARSQPPSLDWLPASVKPAQLLGPPSVSAERARKGSRRSSERGQVSTSLSSSTSQSAGSPFFLVALDVDCKRRSRAEALAEAVRSMLATDAWDVLTANSKAGLDYYDLWALRSAPLSIDYDCWFDARSVGRRGSCDSYELRIDARAPMLPVESAFNGLSVYRFSKLTRASRRCMYDGSATCEHVAFHACLRRDGLRIAIAPFLEQGCGNGAPRPPPPNVRVRVLGDGSIQVKMHTGIAKLDSWTADRRQAHELTVVQPAALLSFY
;
A
#
# COMPACT_ATOMS: atom_id res chain seq x y z
N MET A 1 46.66 22.17 4.87
CA MET A 1 46.26 21.87 6.26
C MET A 1 45.21 20.76 6.23
N GLN A 2 45.65 19.51 6.33
CA GLN A 2 44.79 18.36 6.65
C GLN A 2 45.14 17.96 8.08
N GLN A 3 44.15 17.87 8.96
CA GLN A 3 44.34 17.39 10.32
C GLN A 3 44.53 15.87 10.30
N GLN A 4 45.61 15.42 10.93
CA GLN A 4 45.97 14.03 11.16
C GLN A 4 45.37 13.58 12.50
N GLY A 5 44.68 12.44 12.52
CA GLY A 5 44.36 11.70 13.73
C GLY A 5 45.19 10.42 13.78
N TRP A 6 45.94 10.21 14.86
CA TRP A 6 46.81 9.06 15.09
C TRP A 6 46.15 8.10 16.09
N CYS A 7 46.12 6.80 15.78
CA CYS A 7 45.94 5.74 16.78
C CYS A 7 47.18 4.84 16.73
N SER A 8 47.92 4.79 17.84
CA SER A 8 49.06 3.90 18.04
C SER A 8 48.59 2.52 18.49
N ALA A 9 49.07 1.47 17.82
CA ALA A 9 49.08 0.11 18.32
C ALA A 9 50.52 -0.40 18.30
N HIS A 10 50.95 -0.98 19.42
CA HIS A 10 52.27 -1.57 19.60
C HIS A 10 52.48 -2.74 18.63
N GLY A 11 53.55 -2.67 17.84
CA GLY A 11 53.95 -3.70 16.87
C GLY A 11 54.33 -3.07 15.55
N GLY A 12 55.59 -2.63 15.44
CA GLY A 12 56.07 -1.83 14.31
C GLY A 12 56.02 -2.56 12.98
N PHE A 13 55.11 -2.12 12.08
CA PHE A 13 55.23 -2.20 10.63
C PHE A 13 54.40 -1.08 10.01
N THR A 14 55.05 -0.19 9.24
CA THR A 14 54.42 0.93 8.54
C THR A 14 54.10 0.50 7.10
N LEU A 15 52.82 0.33 6.74
CA LEU A 15 52.41 0.03 5.36
C LEU A 15 51.59 1.21 4.79
N ARG A 16 52.15 1.88 3.78
CA ARG A 16 51.47 2.89 2.96
C ARG A 16 50.61 2.18 1.91
N TYR A 17 49.30 2.45 1.87
CA TYR A 17 48.44 2.01 0.76
C TYR A 17 48.28 3.12 -0.28
N LYS A 18 48.50 2.79 -1.55
CA LYS A 18 48.02 3.52 -2.73
C LYS A 18 46.86 2.72 -3.33
N HIS A 19 45.80 3.43 -3.71
CA HIS A 19 44.68 2.92 -4.50
C HIS A 19 45.18 2.30 -5.80
N ASP A 20 44.68 1.11 -6.16
CA ASP A 20 44.26 0.81 -7.55
C ASP A 20 43.41 -0.48 -7.63
N ALA A 21 42.56 -0.49 -8.66
CA ALA A 21 41.41 -1.37 -8.88
C ALA A 21 41.74 -2.85 -9.11
N VAL A 22 40.86 -3.75 -8.66
CA VAL A 22 40.81 -5.14 -9.13
C VAL A 22 39.39 -5.52 -9.54
N LYS A 23 39.23 -5.74 -10.86
CA LYS A 23 38.11 -6.47 -11.47
C LYS A 23 38.20 -7.94 -11.05
N CYS A 24 37.14 -8.50 -10.48
CA CYS A 24 37.00 -9.95 -10.29
C CYS A 24 36.02 -10.51 -11.33
N SER A 25 36.56 -11.18 -12.35
CA SER A 25 35.82 -12.14 -13.19
C SER A 25 35.90 -13.51 -12.53
N LEU A 26 34.76 -14.13 -12.23
CA LEU A 26 34.71 -15.52 -11.76
C LEU A 26 34.10 -16.39 -12.85
N THR A 27 34.92 -17.27 -13.40
CA THR A 27 34.50 -18.45 -14.16
C THR A 27 34.86 -19.72 -13.38
N SER A 28 33.86 -20.61 -13.30
CA SER A 28 33.91 -22.07 -13.08
C SER A 28 34.55 -22.67 -11.81
N SER A 29 33.66 -23.31 -11.03
CA SER A 29 33.73 -24.67 -10.45
C SER A 29 34.99 -25.18 -9.73
N LEU A 30 34.73 -25.79 -8.56
CA LEU A 30 35.56 -26.73 -7.77
C LEU A 30 36.60 -26.12 -6.84
N LEU A 31 36.21 -25.94 -5.57
CA LEU A 31 36.87 -26.59 -4.42
C LEU A 31 36.10 -26.28 -3.13
N ARG A 32 35.27 -27.25 -2.70
CA ARG A 32 34.94 -27.44 -1.28
C ARG A 32 36.06 -28.28 -0.69
N ARG A 33 36.67 -27.83 0.41
CA ARG A 33 36.95 -28.58 1.66
C ARG A 33 38.16 -27.98 2.40
N ASN A 34 37.95 -27.77 3.70
CA ASN A 34 38.93 -27.72 4.78
C ASN A 34 39.93 -26.55 4.80
N CYS A 35 39.53 -25.46 5.43
CA CYS A 35 40.45 -24.61 6.20
C CYS A 35 39.77 -24.20 7.51
N THR A 36 39.99 -25.01 8.54
CA THR A 36 39.78 -24.64 9.95
C THR A 36 41.14 -24.60 10.60
N LEU A 37 41.61 -23.41 10.97
CA LEU A 37 42.21 -23.05 12.27
C LEU A 37 42.81 -21.63 12.23
N LEU A 38 42.13 -20.75 12.96
CA LEU A 38 42.64 -19.65 13.79
C LEU A 38 43.49 -18.54 13.16
N ASN A 39 42.84 -17.37 13.01
CA ASN A 39 43.27 -16.23 13.83
C ASN A 39 42.07 -15.38 14.22
N ALA A 40 41.86 -15.28 15.54
CA ALA A 40 40.84 -14.49 16.19
C ALA A 40 41.29 -13.03 16.26
N GLY A 41 40.46 -12.12 15.73
CA GLY A 41 40.70 -10.69 15.84
C GLY A 41 40.02 -9.91 14.73
N CYS A 42 38.81 -9.42 15.01
CA CYS A 42 38.08 -8.47 14.17
C CYS A 42 37.45 -9.02 12.88
N VAL A 43 36.58 -10.02 13.02
CA VAL A 43 35.37 -10.09 12.21
C VAL A 43 34.24 -10.16 13.20
N GLN A 44 33.50 -9.06 13.39
CA GLN A 44 32.13 -9.20 13.86
C GLN A 44 31.43 -10.03 12.79
N GLN A 45 31.38 -11.34 13.04
CA GLN A 45 30.34 -12.17 12.49
C GLN A 45 29.04 -11.47 12.90
N ILE A 46 28.42 -10.81 11.94
CA ILE A 46 26.96 -10.79 11.92
C ILE A 46 26.61 -12.26 11.67
N SER A 47 26.64 -13.06 12.74
CA SER A 47 25.80 -14.24 12.79
C SER A 47 24.42 -13.72 12.44
N ALA A 48 23.77 -14.40 11.50
CA ALA A 48 22.34 -14.26 11.31
C ALA A 48 21.70 -14.61 12.65
N ALA A 49 21.61 -13.63 13.55
CA ALA A 49 20.81 -13.68 14.73
C ALA A 49 19.39 -13.80 14.21
N ASP A 50 18.84 -15.00 14.34
CA ASP A 50 17.42 -15.35 14.33
C ASP A 50 16.50 -14.20 13.88
N GLU A 51 16.56 -13.85 12.59
CA GLU A 51 15.46 -13.16 11.94
C GLU A 51 14.36 -14.23 11.88
N PRO A 52 13.24 -14.06 12.59
CA PRO A 52 12.18 -15.06 12.52
C PRO A 52 11.82 -15.20 11.05
N GLU A 53 11.78 -16.44 10.54
CA GLU A 53 11.08 -16.79 9.32
C GLU A 53 9.61 -16.41 9.50
N ARG A 54 9.29 -15.12 9.45
CA ARG A 54 7.94 -14.61 9.42
C ARG A 54 7.45 -14.91 8.01
N GLY A 55 6.89 -16.10 7.87
CA GLY A 55 6.37 -16.64 6.62
C GLY A 55 5.61 -15.58 5.83
N GLN A 56 5.82 -15.60 4.51
CA GLN A 56 5.11 -14.73 3.57
C GLN A 56 3.61 -14.74 3.88
N VAL A 57 2.99 -13.55 3.86
CA VAL A 57 1.53 -13.47 3.93
C VAL A 57 0.96 -14.20 2.71
N GLY A 58 0.11 -15.20 2.96
CA GLY A 58 -0.59 -16.00 1.95
C GLY A 58 -1.64 -15.21 1.17
N ALA A 59 -1.24 -14.07 0.60
CA ALA A 59 -2.08 -13.16 -0.18
C ALA A 59 -1.28 -12.60 -1.37
N ASN A 60 -2.02 -12.20 -2.40
CA ASN A 60 -1.49 -11.56 -3.59
C ASN A 60 -1.78 -10.06 -3.54
N VAL A 61 -0.81 -9.22 -3.89
CA VAL A 61 -0.96 -7.74 -3.81
C VAL A 61 -0.77 -7.06 -5.17
N PHE A 62 -1.67 -6.13 -5.50
CA PHE A 62 -1.48 -5.16 -6.58
C PHE A 62 -1.15 -3.79 -6.01
N PHE A 63 0.05 -3.28 -6.27
CA PHE A 63 0.41 -1.89 -5.97
C PHE A 63 0.00 -1.00 -7.14
N LEU A 64 -0.73 0.08 -6.87
CA LEU A 64 -1.19 1.06 -7.84
C LEU A 64 -0.70 2.45 -7.42
N ALA A 65 -0.06 3.17 -8.34
CA ALA A 65 0.47 4.50 -8.06
C ALA A 65 0.39 5.44 -9.27
N CYS A 66 0.07 6.70 -9.00
CA CYS A 66 0.11 7.79 -9.97
C CYS A 66 1.43 8.53 -9.84
N ALA A 67 2.12 8.78 -10.96
CA ALA A 67 3.40 9.48 -10.98
C ALA A 67 3.34 10.71 -11.90
N ARG A 68 3.81 11.84 -11.39
CA ARG A 68 4.14 13.03 -12.18
C ARG A 68 5.21 13.82 -11.46
N ASN A 69 6.33 14.09 -12.10
CA ASN A 69 7.45 14.84 -11.53
C ASN A 69 7.92 14.30 -10.15
N ALA A 70 8.09 12.99 -10.06
CA ALA A 70 8.39 12.26 -8.83
C ALA A 70 9.75 11.54 -8.87
N ALA A 71 10.65 11.87 -9.82
CA ALA A 71 11.87 11.10 -10.07
C ALA A 71 12.74 10.89 -8.81
N ASN A 72 12.90 11.96 -8.03
CA ASN A 72 13.71 11.95 -6.81
C ASN A 72 13.10 11.06 -5.74
N HIS A 73 11.79 11.17 -5.50
CA HIS A 73 11.08 10.36 -4.51
C HIS A 73 11.01 8.89 -4.91
N LEU A 74 10.77 8.61 -6.18
CA LEU A 74 10.78 7.25 -6.75
C LEU A 74 12.13 6.57 -6.51
N SER A 75 13.22 7.21 -6.93
CA SER A 75 14.56 6.58 -6.94
C SER A 75 15.08 6.30 -5.53
N HIS A 76 14.90 7.25 -4.60
CA HIS A 76 15.53 7.18 -3.28
C HIS A 76 14.64 6.57 -2.20
N THR A 77 13.32 6.63 -2.35
CA THR A 77 12.38 6.26 -1.29
C THR A 77 11.40 5.20 -1.74
N MET A 78 10.63 5.48 -2.80
CA MET A 78 9.41 4.74 -3.06
C MET A 78 9.63 3.42 -3.79
N ILE A 79 10.58 3.33 -4.73
CA ILE A 79 10.92 2.04 -5.37
C ILE A 79 11.43 1.03 -4.32
N PRO A 80 12.46 1.35 -3.49
CA PRO A 80 12.90 0.45 -2.44
C PRO A 80 11.80 0.07 -1.45
N GLN A 81 10.91 1.02 -1.10
CA GLN A 81 9.77 0.80 -0.21
C GLN A 81 8.77 -0.20 -0.80
N ILE A 82 8.35 -0.01 -2.06
CA ILE A 82 7.38 -0.88 -2.74
C ILE A 82 7.93 -2.31 -2.86
N GLU A 83 9.21 -2.45 -3.20
CA GLU A 83 9.82 -3.78 -3.30
C GLU A 83 9.97 -4.47 -1.94
N ALA A 84 10.34 -3.73 -0.89
CA ALA A 84 10.39 -4.25 0.47
C ALA A 84 9.00 -4.72 0.94
N MET A 85 7.97 -3.90 0.73
CA MET A 85 6.58 -4.26 1.01
C MET A 85 6.13 -5.50 0.22
N GLY A 86 6.42 -5.55 -1.08
CA GLY A 86 6.00 -6.64 -1.96
C GLY A 86 6.60 -8.00 -1.59
N ARG A 87 7.85 -8.04 -1.12
CA ARG A 87 8.53 -9.29 -0.72
C ARG A 87 7.87 -10.03 0.45
N LEU A 88 7.02 -9.35 1.22
CA LEU A 88 6.31 -9.92 2.37
C LEU A 88 5.08 -10.74 1.97
N PHE A 89 4.72 -10.76 0.69
CA PHE A 89 3.52 -11.42 0.17
C PHE A 89 3.88 -12.58 -0.76
N GLN A 90 2.99 -13.57 -0.85
CA GLN A 90 3.15 -14.71 -1.76
C GLN A 90 3.40 -14.26 -3.20
N ASN A 91 2.65 -13.27 -3.69
CA ASN A 91 2.95 -12.59 -4.94
C ASN A 91 2.61 -11.11 -4.88
N TYR A 92 3.30 -10.33 -5.71
CA TYR A 92 2.90 -8.96 -5.98
C TYR A 92 3.13 -8.55 -7.45
N ARG A 93 2.42 -7.49 -7.84
CA ARG A 93 2.61 -6.75 -9.09
C ARG A 93 2.47 -5.26 -8.81
N VAL A 94 3.16 -4.44 -9.60
CA VAL A 94 3.13 -2.99 -9.50
C VAL A 94 2.62 -2.41 -10.82
N PHE A 95 1.65 -1.52 -10.73
CA PHE A 95 1.11 -0.76 -11.84
C PHE A 95 1.30 0.73 -11.57
N ILE A 96 2.11 1.38 -12.40
CA ILE A 96 2.32 2.82 -12.34
C ILE A 96 1.65 3.46 -13.54
N PHE A 97 0.94 4.56 -13.33
CA PHE A 97 0.48 5.43 -14.39
C PHE A 97 1.24 6.74 -14.27
N GLU A 98 2.00 7.06 -15.30
CA GLU A 98 2.77 8.29 -15.38
C GLU A 98 2.11 9.21 -16.40
N ASN A 99 1.99 10.50 -16.07
CA ASN A 99 1.54 11.49 -17.03
C ASN A 99 2.33 12.79 -16.97
N ASP A 100 2.68 13.30 -18.16
CA ASP A 100 3.18 14.65 -18.39
C ASP A 100 4.29 15.11 -17.43
N SER A 101 5.22 14.20 -17.08
CA SER A 101 6.42 14.57 -16.33
C SER A 101 7.40 15.32 -17.22
N SER A 102 7.97 16.39 -16.67
CA SER A 102 9.03 17.21 -17.26
C SER A 102 10.40 16.92 -16.63
N ASP A 103 10.45 16.12 -15.57
CA ASP A 103 11.69 15.67 -14.93
C ASP A 103 12.09 14.26 -15.41
N ARG A 104 13.02 13.62 -14.71
CA ARG A 104 13.51 12.27 -15.02
C ARG A 104 12.54 11.14 -14.61
N THR A 105 11.27 11.42 -14.29
CA THR A 105 10.32 10.39 -13.80
C THR A 105 10.16 9.26 -14.80
N ARG A 106 9.99 9.60 -16.09
CA ARG A 106 9.81 8.60 -17.15
C ARG A 106 11.00 7.65 -17.26
N SER A 107 12.22 8.18 -17.26
CA SER A 107 13.43 7.34 -17.38
C SER A 107 13.65 6.46 -16.16
N VAL A 108 13.38 6.97 -14.95
CA VAL A 108 13.42 6.18 -13.71
C VAL A 108 12.42 5.02 -13.76
N LEU A 109 11.17 5.28 -14.12
CA LEU A 109 10.14 4.26 -14.20
C LEU A 109 10.42 3.22 -15.30
N HIS A 110 10.93 3.66 -16.45
CA HIS A 110 11.33 2.77 -17.54
C HIS A 110 12.46 1.82 -17.10
N SER A 111 13.51 2.36 -16.48
CA SER A 111 14.62 1.57 -15.93
C SER A 111 14.16 0.56 -14.87
N TRP A 112 13.19 0.95 -14.03
CA TRP A 112 12.63 0.06 -13.02
C TRP A 112 11.87 -1.11 -13.66
N ALA A 113 11.02 -0.84 -14.64
CA ALA A 113 10.25 -1.86 -15.35
C ALA A 113 11.13 -2.86 -16.12
N GLN A 114 12.25 -2.40 -16.69
CA GLN A 114 13.23 -3.28 -17.35
C GLN A 114 13.91 -4.25 -16.39
N ARG A 115 14.17 -3.83 -15.14
CA ARG A 115 14.87 -4.64 -14.13
C ARG A 115 13.94 -5.48 -13.27
N ASN A 116 12.66 -5.14 -13.20
CA ASN A 116 11.67 -5.84 -12.38
C ASN A 116 10.43 -6.18 -13.20
N TRP A 117 10.35 -7.44 -13.64
CA TRP A 117 9.24 -7.98 -14.44
C TRP A 117 7.86 -7.90 -13.76
N ARG A 118 7.81 -7.62 -12.44
CA ARG A 118 6.55 -7.42 -11.71
C ARG A 118 5.97 -6.02 -11.90
N VAL A 119 6.72 -5.10 -12.50
CA VAL A 119 6.36 -3.71 -12.69
C VAL A 119 5.88 -3.49 -14.13
N ALA A 120 4.70 -2.89 -14.27
CA ALA A 120 4.19 -2.40 -15.54
C ALA A 120 3.85 -0.91 -15.41
N VAL A 121 4.25 -0.14 -16.41
CA VAL A 121 4.09 1.32 -16.45
C VAL A 121 3.21 1.70 -17.64
N LEU A 122 2.22 2.55 -17.39
CA LEU A 122 1.36 3.15 -18.40
C LEU A 122 1.78 4.62 -18.54
N PHE A 123 2.38 4.97 -19.67
CA PHE A 123 2.73 6.36 -19.99
C PHE A 123 1.56 7.02 -20.72
N ALA A 124 1.12 8.17 -20.22
CA ALA A 124 0.08 8.98 -20.83
C ALA A 124 0.59 10.39 -21.14
N GLU A 125 0.04 10.99 -22.20
CA GLU A 125 0.40 12.32 -22.68
C GLU A 125 -0.84 13.18 -22.86
N GLY A 126 -0.69 14.49 -22.68
CA GLY A 126 -1.76 15.46 -22.88
C GLY A 126 -2.89 15.31 -21.87
N VAL A 127 -2.61 14.87 -20.64
CA VAL A 127 -3.67 14.66 -19.65
C VAL A 127 -4.14 15.99 -19.07
N GLY A 128 -5.25 16.48 -19.60
CA GLY A 128 -5.88 17.75 -19.18
C GLY A 128 -6.65 17.69 -17.87
N GLY A 129 -7.17 18.85 -17.45
CA GLY A 129 -7.98 19.01 -16.22
C GLY A 129 -7.16 19.43 -14.99
N SER A 130 -7.86 19.67 -13.87
CA SER A 130 -7.23 20.01 -12.58
C SER A 130 -6.39 18.85 -12.03
N ARG A 131 -5.58 19.11 -10.99
CA ARG A 131 -4.76 18.07 -10.34
C ARG A 131 -5.59 16.85 -9.94
N THR A 132 -6.72 17.07 -9.27
CA THR A 132 -7.64 16.03 -8.78
C THR A 132 -8.30 15.27 -9.92
N VAL A 133 -8.68 15.94 -11.01
CA VAL A 133 -9.23 15.27 -12.21
C VAL A 133 -8.21 14.34 -12.85
N ARG A 134 -6.96 14.77 -13.00
CA ARG A 134 -5.87 13.91 -13.54
C ARG A 134 -5.60 12.71 -12.64
N LEU A 135 -5.57 12.94 -11.32
CA LEU A 135 -5.42 11.90 -10.31
C LEU A 135 -6.56 10.88 -10.36
N ALA A 136 -7.81 11.33 -10.53
CA ALA A 136 -8.96 10.47 -10.70
C ALA A 136 -8.85 9.59 -11.96
N LEU A 137 -8.48 10.18 -13.11
CA LEU A 137 -8.25 9.44 -14.36
C LEU A 137 -7.19 8.35 -14.18
N CYS A 138 -6.06 8.71 -13.59
CA CYS A 138 -4.97 7.78 -13.29
C CYS A 138 -5.46 6.60 -12.45
N ARG A 139 -6.07 6.85 -11.28
CA ARG A 139 -6.51 5.79 -10.36
C ARG A 139 -7.60 4.90 -10.97
N ASN A 140 -8.56 5.49 -11.70
CA ASN A 140 -9.59 4.73 -12.43
C ASN A 140 -8.98 3.84 -13.53
N THR A 141 -7.95 4.31 -14.22
CA THR A 141 -7.26 3.54 -15.27
C THR A 141 -6.49 2.36 -14.68
N LEU A 142 -5.74 2.59 -13.60
CA LEU A 142 -5.01 1.55 -12.89
C LEU A 142 -5.94 0.50 -12.26
N LEU A 143 -7.05 0.92 -11.65
CA LEU A 143 -8.04 0.01 -11.07
C LEU A 143 -8.67 -0.89 -12.14
N ARG A 144 -9.04 -0.32 -13.30
CA ARG A 144 -9.53 -1.10 -14.45
C ARG A 144 -8.48 -2.08 -14.96
N HIS A 145 -7.21 -1.66 -15.03
CA HIS A 145 -6.11 -2.53 -15.45
C HIS A 145 -5.93 -3.72 -14.50
N ALA A 146 -5.83 -3.48 -13.19
CA ALA A 146 -5.74 -4.52 -12.17
C ALA A 146 -6.93 -5.49 -12.23
N ALA A 147 -8.16 -4.97 -12.38
CA ALA A 147 -9.37 -5.78 -12.52
C ALA A 147 -9.37 -6.68 -13.78
N ARG A 148 -8.77 -6.24 -14.89
CA ARG A 148 -8.60 -7.09 -16.08
C ARG A 148 -7.55 -8.18 -15.86
N MET A 149 -6.43 -7.84 -15.24
CA MET A 149 -5.34 -8.78 -14.96
C MET A 149 -5.79 -9.92 -14.03
N ALA A 150 -6.49 -9.58 -12.95
CA ALA A 150 -7.02 -10.59 -12.05
C ALA A 150 -8.07 -11.49 -12.70
N ARG A 151 -8.91 -10.95 -13.59
CA ARG A 151 -9.87 -11.76 -14.37
C ARG A 151 -9.17 -12.72 -15.33
N ARG A 152 -8.08 -12.29 -15.98
CA ARG A 152 -7.26 -13.15 -16.85
C ARG A 152 -6.61 -14.28 -16.06
N ALA A 153 -5.99 -13.97 -14.91
CA ALA A 153 -5.40 -14.98 -14.04
C ALA A 153 -6.43 -16.02 -13.57
N LYS A 154 -7.63 -15.59 -13.18
CA LYS A 154 -8.73 -16.51 -12.81
C LYS A 154 -9.20 -17.39 -13.98
N ARG A 155 -9.23 -16.86 -15.21
CA ARG A 155 -9.60 -17.65 -16.41
C ARG A 155 -8.53 -18.69 -16.72
N GLN A 156 -7.25 -18.31 -16.70
CA GLN A 156 -6.12 -19.21 -16.94
C GLN A 156 -6.09 -20.37 -15.93
N ALA A 157 -6.28 -20.06 -14.64
CA ALA A 157 -6.36 -21.07 -13.59
C ALA A 157 -7.55 -22.04 -13.73
N ARG A 158 -8.63 -21.64 -14.42
CA ARG A 158 -9.79 -22.50 -14.70
C ARG A 158 -9.64 -23.33 -15.98
N SER A 159 -8.84 -22.85 -16.93
CA SER A 159 -8.64 -23.52 -18.23
C SER A 159 -7.53 -24.56 -18.22
N GLN A 160 -6.67 -24.59 -17.19
CA GLN A 160 -5.67 -25.64 -17.02
C GLN A 160 -6.24 -26.76 -16.13
N PRO A 161 -6.36 -28.01 -16.62
CA PRO A 161 -6.55 -29.16 -15.72
C PRO A 161 -5.32 -29.28 -14.80
N PRO A 162 -5.42 -29.95 -13.64
CA PRO A 162 -4.29 -30.15 -12.75
C PRO A 162 -3.31 -31.13 -13.42
N SER A 163 -2.42 -30.63 -14.28
CA SER A 163 -1.24 -31.36 -14.71
C SER A 163 -0.07 -30.99 -13.79
N LEU A 164 0.52 -31.98 -13.14
CA LEU A 164 1.88 -31.86 -12.61
C LEU A 164 2.78 -31.51 -13.80
N ASP A 165 3.18 -30.24 -13.91
CA ASP A 165 4.37 -29.72 -14.60
C ASP A 165 4.22 -28.19 -14.73
N TRP A 166 4.50 -27.46 -13.64
CA TRP A 166 4.72 -26.03 -13.73
C TRP A 166 6.23 -25.80 -13.78
N LEU A 167 6.78 -25.63 -14.98
CA LEU A 167 8.01 -24.88 -15.30
C LEU A 167 8.33 -25.11 -16.81
N PRO A 168 8.25 -24.09 -17.68
CA PRO A 168 9.08 -24.11 -18.87
C PRO A 168 10.49 -23.68 -18.44
N ALA A 169 11.42 -24.61 -18.48
CA ALA A 169 12.84 -24.30 -18.52
C ALA A 169 13.09 -23.35 -19.71
N SER A 170 13.83 -22.28 -19.44
CA SER A 170 14.63 -21.47 -20.37
C SER A 170 14.65 -21.96 -21.82
N VAL A 171 13.95 -21.27 -22.73
CA VAL A 171 14.17 -21.45 -24.18
C VAL A 171 15.14 -20.39 -24.66
N LYS A 172 16.36 -20.82 -24.98
CA LYS A 172 17.29 -20.07 -25.85
C LYS A 172 16.95 -20.38 -27.33
N PRO A 173 17.18 -19.44 -28.26
CA PRO A 173 16.85 -19.66 -29.66
C PRO A 173 17.96 -20.42 -30.40
N ALA A 174 17.67 -21.62 -30.89
CA ALA A 174 18.29 -22.20 -32.09
C ALA A 174 17.54 -23.46 -32.57
N GLN A 175 17.10 -23.40 -33.84
CA GLN A 175 17.03 -24.46 -34.85
C GLN A 175 16.31 -25.79 -34.54
N LEU A 176 15.28 -26.12 -35.33
CA LEU A 176 15.33 -27.24 -36.31
C LEU A 176 14.07 -27.30 -37.20
N LEU A 177 14.31 -27.02 -38.49
CA LEU A 177 13.77 -27.61 -39.73
C LEU A 177 12.48 -28.48 -39.70
N GLY A 178 11.50 -28.08 -40.52
CA GLY A 178 10.87 -28.95 -41.55
C GLY A 178 9.65 -29.82 -41.17
N PRO A 179 8.53 -29.78 -41.93
CA PRO A 179 7.31 -30.58 -41.70
C PRO A 179 7.36 -31.92 -42.46
N PRO A 180 6.39 -32.85 -42.26
CA PRO A 180 5.23 -32.85 -43.18
C PRO A 180 3.89 -33.34 -42.58
N SER A 181 2.79 -32.95 -43.26
CA SER A 181 1.53 -33.67 -43.62
C SER A 181 0.96 -34.76 -42.69
N VAL A 182 -0.34 -34.97 -42.46
CA VAL A 182 -1.48 -35.33 -43.35
C VAL A 182 -2.71 -35.38 -42.40
N SER A 183 -3.79 -34.63 -42.63
CA SER A 183 -5.13 -35.04 -43.12
C SER A 183 -5.86 -36.22 -42.43
N ALA A 184 -7.19 -36.03 -42.30
CA ALA A 184 -8.27 -37.01 -42.08
C ALA A 184 -8.54 -37.45 -40.62
N GLU A 185 -9.77 -37.63 -40.11
CA GLU A 185 -11.10 -37.50 -40.68
C GLU A 185 -12.15 -37.30 -39.57
N ARG A 186 -13.28 -36.73 -39.96
CA ARG A 186 -14.44 -36.37 -39.14
C ARG A 186 -15.26 -37.59 -38.72
N ALA A 187 -15.61 -37.62 -37.44
CA ALA A 187 -16.58 -38.53 -36.84
C ALA A 187 -18.03 -38.29 -37.34
N ARG A 188 -18.77 -39.37 -37.59
CA ARG A 188 -20.25 -39.41 -37.60
C ARG A 188 -20.79 -40.77 -37.16
N LYS A 189 -21.95 -40.70 -36.48
CA LYS A 189 -22.88 -41.74 -35.99
C LYS A 189 -22.40 -42.44 -34.71
N GLY A 190 -23.09 -42.42 -33.58
CA GLY A 190 -24.51 -42.20 -33.30
C GLY A 190 -25.15 -43.52 -32.90
N SER A 191 -25.53 -43.69 -31.63
CA SER A 191 -26.67 -44.54 -31.24
C SER A 191 -27.04 -44.34 -29.77
N ARG A 192 -28.35 -44.28 -29.57
CA ARG A 192 -29.10 -44.27 -28.30
C ARG A 192 -29.06 -45.65 -27.64
N ARG A 193 -29.15 -45.67 -26.30
CA ARG A 193 -30.16 -46.37 -25.46
C ARG A 193 -29.69 -46.35 -23.99
N SER A 194 -30.51 -45.83 -23.06
CA SER A 194 -31.30 -46.58 -22.05
C SER A 194 -30.48 -47.69 -21.39
N SER A 195 -30.34 -47.82 -20.07
CA SER A 195 -31.21 -47.61 -18.91
C SER A 195 -30.25 -47.68 -17.69
N GLU A 196 -30.58 -47.21 -16.49
CA GLU A 196 -31.21 -48.01 -15.42
C GLU A 196 -31.08 -47.26 -14.08
N ARG A 197 -31.97 -47.61 -13.16
CA ARG A 197 -32.11 -47.09 -11.80
C ARG A 197 -30.93 -47.49 -10.92
N GLY A 198 -30.62 -46.64 -9.94
CA GLY A 198 -29.79 -47.01 -8.79
C GLY A 198 -29.73 -45.87 -7.76
N GLN A 199 -30.64 -45.89 -6.79
CA GLN A 199 -30.48 -45.16 -5.54
C GLN A 199 -29.25 -45.69 -4.82
N VAL A 200 -28.26 -44.84 -4.58
CA VAL A 200 -27.29 -45.03 -3.51
C VAL A 200 -27.24 -43.74 -2.72
N SER A 201 -27.82 -43.80 -1.53
CA SER A 201 -27.60 -42.87 -0.44
C SER A 201 -26.15 -43.00 0.01
N THR A 202 -25.29 -42.08 -0.41
CA THR A 202 -24.03 -41.81 0.27
C THR A 202 -24.12 -40.40 0.83
N SER A 203 -24.22 -40.32 2.15
CA SER A 203 -23.90 -39.12 2.91
C SER A 203 -22.42 -38.80 2.71
N LEU A 204 -22.09 -38.14 1.61
CA LEU A 204 -20.81 -37.46 1.47
C LEU A 204 -20.89 -36.19 2.31
N SER A 205 -20.18 -36.23 3.44
CA SER A 205 -19.63 -35.04 4.07
C SER A 205 -18.96 -34.19 2.99
N SER A 206 -19.64 -33.12 2.59
CA SER A 206 -19.08 -32.13 1.68
C SER A 206 -18.07 -31.27 2.42
N SER A 207 -16.92 -31.84 2.77
CA SER A 207 -15.69 -31.07 2.95
C SER A 207 -15.10 -30.77 1.56
N THR A 208 -15.89 -30.10 0.72
CA THR A 208 -15.36 -29.33 -0.40
C THR A 208 -14.66 -28.10 0.19
N SER A 209 -13.47 -28.30 0.76
CA SER A 209 -12.45 -27.26 0.77
C SER A 209 -12.04 -27.03 -0.68
N GLN A 210 -12.89 -26.30 -1.41
CA GLN A 210 -12.45 -25.65 -2.64
C GLN A 210 -11.16 -24.93 -2.26
N SER A 211 -10.06 -25.27 -2.94
CA SER A 211 -8.80 -24.57 -2.84
C SER A 211 -9.02 -23.15 -3.35
N ALA A 212 -9.61 -22.31 -2.49
CA ALA A 212 -9.84 -20.92 -2.76
C ALA A 212 -8.45 -20.30 -2.84
N GLY A 213 -7.96 -20.11 -4.08
CA GLY A 213 -6.66 -19.54 -4.33
C GLY A 213 -6.45 -18.24 -3.55
N SER A 214 -5.20 -17.96 -3.20
CA SER A 214 -4.86 -16.92 -2.22
C SER A 214 -5.53 -15.58 -2.51
N PRO A 215 -6.10 -14.92 -1.48
CA PRO A 215 -6.86 -13.69 -1.63
C PRO A 215 -6.03 -12.57 -2.24
N PHE A 216 -6.69 -11.69 -2.99
CA PHE A 216 -6.07 -10.52 -3.59
C PHE A 216 -6.38 -9.27 -2.77
N PHE A 217 -5.37 -8.41 -2.63
CA PHE A 217 -5.49 -7.06 -2.10
C PHE A 217 -4.97 -6.06 -3.11
N LEU A 218 -5.51 -4.86 -3.06
CA LEU A 218 -5.02 -3.72 -3.82
C LEU A 218 -4.49 -2.69 -2.86
N VAL A 219 -3.28 -2.21 -3.13
CA VAL A 219 -2.62 -1.16 -2.36
C VAL A 219 -2.48 0.05 -3.28
N ALA A 220 -3.21 1.12 -2.98
CA ALA A 220 -3.01 2.40 -3.64
C ALA A 220 -2.02 3.22 -2.81
N LEU A 221 -1.02 3.83 -3.44
CA LEU A 221 -0.03 4.65 -2.73
C LEU A 221 0.42 5.87 -3.53
N ASP A 222 0.82 6.90 -2.80
CA ASP A 222 1.55 8.06 -3.34
C ASP A 222 3.02 7.72 -3.52
N VAL A 223 3.65 8.25 -4.57
CA VAL A 223 5.07 7.99 -4.91
C VAL A 223 5.98 9.19 -4.72
N ASP A 224 5.45 10.28 -4.17
CA ASP A 224 6.17 11.50 -3.82
C ASP A 224 6.48 11.59 -2.31
N CYS A 225 6.33 10.48 -1.58
CA CYS A 225 6.61 10.44 -0.14
C CYS A 225 8.12 10.47 0.12
N LYS A 226 8.49 11.16 1.20
CA LYS A 226 9.88 11.56 1.47
C LYS A 226 10.62 10.63 2.41
N ARG A 227 9.88 9.79 3.14
CA ARG A 227 10.44 8.91 4.17
C ARG A 227 9.89 7.50 3.99
N ARG A 228 10.79 6.52 4.11
CA ARG A 228 10.41 5.11 4.17
C ARG A 228 9.66 4.81 5.47
N SER A 229 8.74 3.87 5.36
CA SER A 229 7.92 3.33 6.46
C SER A 229 8.27 1.87 6.70
N ARG A 230 7.82 1.32 7.83
CA ARG A 230 7.99 -0.09 8.15
C ARG A 230 7.18 -0.95 7.15
N ALA A 231 7.85 -1.77 6.34
CA ALA A 231 7.20 -2.58 5.33
C ALA A 231 6.23 -3.61 5.95
N GLU A 232 6.59 -4.11 7.14
CA GLU A 232 5.85 -5.08 7.92
C GLU A 232 4.48 -4.56 8.36
N ALA A 233 4.31 -3.24 8.49
CA ALA A 233 3.03 -2.63 8.83
C ALA A 233 1.98 -2.89 7.75
N LEU A 234 2.38 -2.96 6.47
CA LEU A 234 1.47 -3.35 5.39
C LEU A 234 1.06 -4.83 5.50
N ALA A 235 2.01 -5.70 5.82
CA ALA A 235 1.72 -7.13 6.02
C ALA A 235 0.81 -7.33 7.24
N GLU A 236 1.01 -6.59 8.31
CA GLU A 236 0.15 -6.55 9.50
C GLU A 236 -1.28 -6.08 9.16
N ALA A 237 -1.42 -5.03 8.34
CA ALA A 237 -2.72 -4.56 7.87
C ALA A 237 -3.45 -5.61 7.02
N VAL A 238 -2.74 -6.30 6.12
CA VAL A 238 -3.35 -7.38 5.34
C VAL A 238 -3.73 -8.57 6.23
N ARG A 239 -2.88 -8.96 7.19
CA ARG A 239 -3.19 -10.04 8.14
C ARG A 239 -4.43 -9.72 8.99
N SER A 240 -4.59 -8.48 9.46
CA SER A 240 -5.79 -8.10 10.23
C SER A 240 -7.07 -8.17 9.39
N MET A 241 -6.98 -7.82 8.11
CA MET A 241 -8.07 -8.00 7.15
C MET A 241 -8.29 -9.48 6.81
N LEU A 242 -7.27 -10.35 6.85
CA LEU A 242 -7.50 -11.78 6.65
C LEU A 242 -8.18 -12.43 7.85
N ALA A 243 -7.82 -12.00 9.06
CA ALA A 243 -8.34 -12.55 10.31
C ALA A 243 -9.80 -12.18 10.58
N THR A 244 -10.23 -11.00 10.16
CA THR A 244 -11.59 -10.49 10.41
C THR A 244 -12.16 -9.85 9.15
N ASP A 245 -13.48 -9.77 9.03
CA ASP A 245 -14.10 -9.03 7.94
C ASP A 245 -14.36 -7.55 8.26
N ALA A 246 -14.03 -7.10 9.49
CA ALA A 246 -14.45 -5.83 10.10
C ALA A 246 -14.20 -4.59 9.23
N TRP A 247 -13.13 -4.62 8.44
CA TRP A 247 -12.75 -3.55 7.52
C TRP A 247 -12.55 -4.07 6.09
N ASP A 248 -12.98 -3.26 5.13
CA ASP A 248 -12.84 -3.52 3.69
C ASP A 248 -11.76 -2.64 3.05
N VAL A 249 -11.51 -1.50 3.68
CA VAL A 249 -10.47 -0.55 3.34
C VAL A 249 -9.75 -0.12 4.61
N LEU A 250 -8.44 -0.23 4.61
CA LEU A 250 -7.56 0.33 5.64
C LEU A 250 -6.68 1.41 5.03
N THR A 251 -6.62 2.57 5.65
CA THR A 251 -5.80 3.71 5.18
C THR A 251 -4.69 3.99 6.17
N ALA A 252 -3.61 4.60 5.71
CA ALA A 252 -2.46 4.86 6.54
C ALA A 252 -2.68 6.00 7.54
N ASN A 253 -1.93 5.91 8.64
CA ASN A 253 -1.61 7.00 9.54
C ASN A 253 -0.30 7.67 9.10
N SER A 254 0.03 8.83 9.67
CA SER A 254 1.34 9.45 9.50
C SER A 254 2.40 8.74 10.32
N LYS A 255 3.63 8.67 9.81
CA LYS A 255 4.78 8.16 10.57
C LYS A 255 4.94 8.92 11.89
N ALA A 256 5.26 8.21 12.97
CA ALA A 256 5.48 8.79 14.29
C ALA A 256 6.28 10.11 14.25
N GLY A 257 5.76 11.11 14.95
CA GLY A 257 6.32 12.47 14.99
C GLY A 257 5.89 13.38 13.83
N LEU A 258 5.07 12.91 12.90
CA LEU A 258 4.44 13.73 11.87
C LEU A 258 2.94 13.90 12.12
N ASP A 259 2.40 15.05 11.74
CA ASP A 259 0.96 15.28 11.72
C ASP A 259 0.33 14.53 10.53
N TYR A 260 -0.96 14.21 10.66
CA TYR A 260 -1.76 13.65 9.57
C TYR A 260 -1.78 14.62 8.39
N TYR A 261 -1.16 14.27 7.27
CA TYR A 261 -0.88 15.26 6.23
C TYR A 261 -2.03 15.42 5.23
N ASP A 262 -2.83 14.37 5.02
CA ASP A 262 -3.84 14.31 3.97
C ASP A 262 -5.26 14.60 4.49
N LEU A 263 -5.40 15.76 5.14
CA LEU A 263 -6.70 16.27 5.59
C LEU A 263 -7.69 16.46 4.43
N TRP A 264 -7.17 16.65 3.21
CA TRP A 264 -8.00 16.84 2.02
C TRP A 264 -8.85 15.61 1.71
N ALA A 265 -8.26 14.41 1.85
CA ALA A 265 -8.97 13.14 1.72
C ALA A 265 -9.75 12.73 2.98
N LEU A 266 -9.46 13.32 4.15
CA LEU A 266 -10.02 12.90 5.44
C LEU A 266 -11.43 13.40 5.65
N ARG A 267 -12.35 12.50 5.95
CA ARG A 267 -13.69 12.77 6.45
C ARG A 267 -13.96 11.81 7.60
N SER A 268 -14.19 12.34 8.79
CA SER A 268 -14.38 11.60 10.02
C SER A 268 -15.35 12.33 10.94
N ALA A 269 -16.57 11.83 11.03
CA ALA A 269 -17.55 12.32 12.00
C ALA A 269 -17.03 12.24 13.45
N PRO A 270 -16.36 11.16 13.91
CA PRO A 270 -15.77 11.10 15.25
C PRO A 270 -14.75 12.21 15.55
N LEU A 271 -13.98 12.64 14.55
CA LEU A 271 -13.00 13.73 14.71
C LEU A 271 -13.60 15.12 14.45
N SER A 272 -14.89 15.21 14.11
CA SER A 272 -15.54 16.44 13.64
C SER A 272 -14.82 17.07 12.45
N ILE A 273 -14.37 16.24 11.50
CA ILE A 273 -13.71 16.66 10.25
C ILE A 273 -14.58 16.22 9.08
N ASP A 274 -15.36 17.12 8.50
CA ASP A 274 -16.26 16.86 7.37
C ASP A 274 -15.93 17.66 6.11
N TYR A 275 -14.89 18.49 6.16
CA TYR A 275 -14.37 19.26 5.02
C TYR A 275 -12.88 19.56 5.20
N ASP A 276 -12.23 20.00 4.12
CA ASP A 276 -10.91 20.60 4.17
C ASP A 276 -11.06 22.07 3.78
N CYS A 277 -10.71 22.98 4.70
CA CYS A 277 -10.99 24.40 4.53
C CYS A 277 -10.16 25.07 3.42
N TRP A 278 -9.08 24.43 2.95
CA TRP A 278 -8.24 24.94 1.86
C TRP A 278 -8.85 24.69 0.49
N PHE A 279 -9.65 23.64 0.36
CA PHE A 279 -10.16 23.16 -0.91
C PHE A 279 -11.69 23.16 -0.98
N ASP A 280 -12.36 23.65 0.06
CA ASP A 280 -13.83 23.77 0.12
C ASP A 280 -14.26 25.17 0.58
N ALA A 281 -14.04 26.16 -0.31
CA ALA A 281 -14.43 27.55 -0.10
C ALA A 281 -15.93 27.73 0.17
N ARG A 282 -16.78 26.82 -0.35
CA ARG A 282 -18.22 26.84 -0.10
C ARG A 282 -18.55 26.51 1.35
N SER A 283 -17.88 25.51 1.92
CA SER A 283 -18.05 25.18 3.34
C SER A 283 -17.45 26.25 4.25
N VAL A 284 -16.32 26.86 3.88
CA VAL A 284 -15.77 28.03 4.59
C VAL A 284 -16.77 29.20 4.57
N GLY A 285 -17.32 29.56 3.41
CA GLY A 285 -18.29 30.65 3.31
C GLY A 285 -19.57 30.41 4.12
N ARG A 286 -20.02 29.15 4.23
CA ARG A 286 -21.19 28.79 5.07
C ARG A 286 -20.89 28.81 6.57
N ARG A 287 -19.66 28.47 6.97
CA ARG A 287 -19.25 28.40 8.39
C ARG A 287 -18.76 29.74 8.93
N GLY A 288 -18.30 30.63 8.05
CA GLY A 288 -17.67 31.90 8.43
C GLY A 288 -16.23 31.76 8.93
N SER A 289 -15.67 30.54 8.98
CA SER A 289 -14.30 30.27 9.40
C SER A 289 -13.65 29.12 8.60
N CYS A 290 -12.32 29.10 8.57
CA CYS A 290 -11.50 28.00 8.07
C CYS A 290 -10.99 27.22 9.30
N ASP A 291 -11.50 26.01 9.51
CA ASP A 291 -10.99 25.13 10.56
C ASP A 291 -9.76 24.38 10.01
N SER A 292 -8.58 24.80 10.45
CA SER A 292 -7.29 24.19 10.12
C SER A 292 -6.88 23.24 11.24
N TYR A 293 -6.64 21.97 10.88
CA TYR A 293 -6.45 20.90 11.85
C TYR A 293 -4.98 20.50 12.00
N GLU A 294 -4.58 20.20 13.24
CA GLU A 294 -3.38 19.43 13.57
C GLU A 294 -3.83 18.10 14.17
N LEU A 295 -3.83 17.04 13.37
CA LEU A 295 -4.26 15.71 13.78
C LEU A 295 -3.04 14.81 14.04
N ARG A 296 -2.99 14.18 15.22
CA ARG A 296 -2.07 13.07 15.52
C ARG A 296 -2.85 11.88 16.03
N ILE A 297 -2.46 10.69 15.56
CA ILE A 297 -3.07 9.42 15.93
C ILE A 297 -1.96 8.55 16.51
N ASP A 298 -2.08 8.13 17.76
CA ASP A 298 -1.17 7.17 18.40
C ASP A 298 -1.22 5.84 17.64
N ALA A 299 -0.07 5.27 17.27
CA ALA A 299 0.01 4.02 16.53
C ALA A 299 -0.63 2.82 17.26
N ARG A 300 -0.85 2.92 18.57
CA ARG A 300 -1.50 1.92 19.41
C ARG A 300 -3.02 2.09 19.51
N ALA A 301 -3.56 3.20 18.99
CA ALA A 301 -4.99 3.45 19.01
C ALA A 301 -5.76 2.33 18.29
N PRO A 302 -7.03 2.09 18.64
CA PRO A 302 -7.89 1.19 17.89
C PRO A 302 -8.11 1.68 16.45
N MET A 303 -8.52 0.76 15.57
CA MET A 303 -8.94 1.10 14.21
C MET A 303 -9.95 2.24 14.23
N LEU A 304 -9.67 3.33 13.53
CA LEU A 304 -10.50 4.54 13.58
C LEU A 304 -11.47 4.55 12.38
N PRO A 305 -12.79 4.41 12.60
CA PRO A 305 -13.78 4.48 11.53
C PRO A 305 -13.79 5.87 10.86
N VAL A 306 -13.86 5.90 9.53
CA VAL A 306 -13.88 7.15 8.76
C VAL A 306 -14.80 7.07 7.55
N GLU A 307 -15.31 8.21 7.12
CA GLU A 307 -16.00 8.36 5.85
C GLU A 307 -15.06 8.28 4.66
N SER A 308 -13.86 8.85 4.78
CA SER A 308 -12.82 8.83 3.77
C SER A 308 -11.48 9.14 4.43
N ALA A 309 -10.41 8.52 3.95
CA ALA A 309 -9.05 8.81 4.34
C ALA A 309 -8.10 8.25 3.27
N PHE A 310 -6.85 8.70 3.23
CA PHE A 310 -5.86 8.10 2.34
C PHE A 310 -4.46 8.19 2.94
N ASN A 311 -3.95 9.40 3.17
CA ASN A 311 -2.64 9.63 3.79
C ASN A 311 -1.51 8.86 3.09
N GLY A 312 -1.60 8.78 1.76
CA GLY A 312 -0.54 8.28 0.90
C GLY A 312 -0.45 6.77 0.79
N LEU A 313 -1.26 6.00 1.53
CA LEU A 313 -1.38 4.56 1.35
C LEU A 313 -2.75 4.04 1.81
N SER A 314 -3.39 3.21 0.99
CA SER A 314 -4.62 2.49 1.36
C SER A 314 -4.62 1.07 0.83
N VAL A 315 -5.20 0.16 1.60
CA VAL A 315 -5.30 -1.28 1.36
C VAL A 315 -6.77 -1.64 1.20
N TYR A 316 -7.13 -2.28 0.09
CA TYR A 316 -8.50 -2.66 -0.23
C TYR A 316 -8.60 -4.18 -0.40
N ARG A 317 -9.69 -4.77 0.09
CA ARG A 317 -10.08 -6.12 -0.33
C ARG A 317 -10.43 -6.10 -1.80
N PHE A 318 -9.60 -6.75 -2.62
CA PHE A 318 -9.75 -6.62 -4.07
C PHE A 318 -11.06 -7.24 -4.59
N SER A 319 -11.55 -8.32 -3.98
CA SER A 319 -12.83 -8.94 -4.36
C SER A 319 -14.04 -8.01 -4.16
N LYS A 320 -14.10 -7.30 -3.02
CA LYS A 320 -15.16 -6.32 -2.74
C LYS A 320 -14.98 -5.06 -3.59
N LEU A 321 -13.74 -4.57 -3.71
CA LEU A 321 -13.43 -3.40 -4.51
C LEU A 321 -13.79 -3.57 -5.98
N THR A 322 -13.44 -4.71 -6.60
CA THR A 322 -13.73 -4.97 -8.02
C THR A 322 -15.22 -5.12 -8.34
N ARG A 323 -16.04 -5.49 -7.34
CA ARG A 323 -17.50 -5.48 -7.46
C ARG A 323 -18.02 -4.04 -7.42
N ALA A 324 -17.62 -3.28 -6.39
CA ALA A 324 -18.05 -1.90 -6.19
C ALA A 324 -17.59 -0.97 -7.33
N SER A 325 -16.38 -1.15 -7.84
CA SER A 325 -15.76 -0.29 -8.87
C SER A 325 -16.36 -0.42 -10.27
N ARG A 326 -17.40 -1.25 -10.44
CA ARG A 326 -18.27 -1.23 -11.63
C ARG A 326 -19.17 0.02 -11.66
N ARG A 327 -19.41 0.61 -10.49
CA ARG A 327 -20.23 1.82 -10.31
C ARG A 327 -19.45 2.94 -9.63
N CYS A 328 -18.55 2.59 -8.73
CA CYS A 328 -17.75 3.56 -7.99
C CYS A 328 -16.47 3.91 -8.74
N MET A 329 -16.29 5.20 -9.00
CA MET A 329 -15.12 5.77 -9.66
C MET A 329 -14.56 6.89 -8.81
N TYR A 330 -13.25 7.09 -8.91
CA TYR A 330 -12.61 8.31 -8.44
C TYR A 330 -13.15 9.49 -9.25
N ASP A 331 -13.49 10.58 -8.58
CA ASP A 331 -13.96 11.81 -9.21
C ASP A 331 -13.35 13.03 -8.50
N GLY A 332 -12.48 13.73 -9.23
CA GLY A 332 -11.77 14.91 -8.73
C GLY A 332 -12.39 16.24 -9.15
N SER A 333 -13.64 16.26 -9.64
CA SER A 333 -14.29 17.47 -10.16
C SER A 333 -14.58 18.52 -9.07
N ALA A 334 -15.00 18.07 -7.87
CA ALA A 334 -15.43 18.96 -6.79
C ALA A 334 -14.43 19.06 -5.62
N THR A 335 -13.75 17.97 -5.28
CA THR A 335 -12.81 17.89 -4.15
C THR A 335 -11.76 16.80 -4.39
N CYS A 336 -11.05 16.36 -3.35
CA CYS A 336 -10.17 15.19 -3.43
C CYS A 336 -10.95 13.98 -3.97
N GLU A 337 -10.37 13.33 -4.98
CA GLU A 337 -10.98 12.21 -5.68
C GLU A 337 -11.28 10.99 -4.80
N HIS A 338 -10.57 10.85 -3.67
CA HIS A 338 -10.84 9.82 -2.66
C HIS A 338 -12.18 10.02 -1.96
N VAL A 339 -12.59 11.27 -1.71
CA VAL A 339 -13.84 11.56 -0.98
C VAL A 339 -15.04 11.05 -1.75
N ALA A 340 -15.13 11.35 -3.05
CA ALA A 340 -16.21 10.86 -3.91
C ALA A 340 -16.16 9.33 -4.06
N PHE A 341 -14.96 8.76 -4.20
CA PHE A 341 -14.77 7.32 -4.33
C PHE A 341 -15.23 6.56 -3.08
N HIS A 342 -14.74 6.95 -1.90
CA HIS A 342 -15.09 6.35 -0.62
C HIS A 342 -16.57 6.54 -0.27
N ALA A 343 -17.15 7.70 -0.58
CA ALA A 343 -18.59 7.90 -0.43
C ALA A 343 -19.39 6.87 -1.25
N CYS A 344 -18.99 6.60 -2.49
CA CYS A 344 -19.63 5.56 -3.30
C CYS A 344 -19.39 4.15 -2.73
N LEU A 345 -18.15 3.81 -2.33
CA LEU A 345 -17.84 2.50 -1.75
C LEU A 345 -18.68 2.24 -0.49
N ARG A 346 -18.83 3.24 0.37
CA ARG A 346 -19.68 3.16 1.58
C ARG A 346 -21.14 2.95 1.24
N ARG A 347 -21.68 3.61 0.21
CA ARG A 347 -23.04 3.34 -0.30
C ARG A 347 -23.19 1.91 -0.82
N ASP A 348 -22.10 1.30 -1.31
CA ASP A 348 -22.04 -0.12 -1.69
C ASP A 348 -21.75 -1.08 -0.51
N GLY A 349 -21.77 -0.56 0.72
CA GLY A 349 -21.65 -1.32 1.96
C GLY A 349 -20.21 -1.58 2.45
N LEU A 350 -19.20 -0.91 1.88
CA LEU A 350 -17.81 -1.11 2.33
C LEU A 350 -17.49 -0.27 3.57
N ARG A 351 -16.73 -0.87 4.49
CA ARG A 351 -16.26 -0.25 5.74
C ARG A 351 -14.83 0.25 5.60
N ILE A 352 -14.58 1.48 6.03
CA ILE A 352 -13.30 2.19 5.87
C ILE A 352 -12.80 2.62 7.25
N ALA A 353 -11.53 2.34 7.54
CA ALA A 353 -10.85 2.82 8.74
C ALA A 353 -9.43 3.30 8.44
N ILE A 354 -8.94 4.22 9.28
CA ILE A 354 -7.51 4.43 9.44
C ILE A 354 -6.97 3.31 10.33
N ALA A 355 -5.91 2.65 9.88
CA ALA A 355 -5.15 1.70 10.69
C ALA A 355 -3.99 2.45 11.37
N PRO A 356 -4.05 2.72 12.69
CA PRO A 356 -3.08 3.61 13.34
C PRO A 356 -1.63 3.13 13.25
N PHE A 357 -1.41 1.81 13.26
CA PHE A 357 -0.09 1.20 13.10
C PHE A 357 0.45 1.20 11.65
N LEU A 358 -0.42 1.44 10.65
CA LEU A 358 -0.04 1.48 9.24
C LEU A 358 0.50 2.87 8.91
N GLU A 359 1.76 3.09 9.22
CA GLU A 359 2.38 4.40 9.07
C GLU A 359 2.90 4.67 7.66
N GLN A 360 2.70 5.90 7.19
CA GLN A 360 3.24 6.37 5.92
C GLN A 360 4.00 7.70 6.08
N GLY A 361 5.22 7.75 5.53
CA GLY A 361 6.14 8.88 5.60
C GLY A 361 5.94 9.96 4.55
N CYS A 362 4.68 10.25 4.18
CA CYS A 362 4.33 11.32 3.26
C CYS A 362 4.14 12.65 4.00
N GLY A 363 4.09 13.75 3.24
CA GLY A 363 3.99 15.11 3.80
C GLY A 363 5.35 15.75 4.09
N ASN A 364 5.33 17.07 4.32
CA ASN A 364 6.54 17.89 4.42
C ASN A 364 7.02 18.10 5.86
N GLY A 365 6.26 17.70 6.87
CA GLY A 365 6.51 18.03 8.28
C GLY A 365 6.46 19.54 8.60
N ALA A 366 6.31 20.40 7.59
CA ALA A 366 6.14 21.83 7.75
C ALA A 366 4.66 22.16 8.04
N PRO A 367 4.38 23.05 9.01
CA PRO A 367 3.02 23.51 9.26
C PRO A 367 2.48 24.18 8.01
N ARG A 368 1.25 23.83 7.63
CA ARG A 368 0.54 24.47 6.52
C ARG A 368 -0.06 25.80 7.03
N PRO A 369 0.14 26.95 6.38
CA PRO A 369 -0.49 28.22 6.76
C PRO A 369 -1.94 28.34 6.24
N PRO A 370 -2.96 28.63 7.06
CA PRO A 370 -2.85 29.21 8.39
C PRO A 370 -2.53 28.17 9.47
N PRO A 371 -1.83 28.58 10.55
CA PRO A 371 -1.59 27.71 11.70
C PRO A 371 -2.87 27.02 12.17
N PRO A 372 -2.76 25.77 12.64
CA PRO A 372 -3.93 25.01 13.05
C PRO A 372 -4.63 25.68 14.23
N ASN A 373 -5.92 25.97 14.06
CA ASN A 373 -6.79 26.48 15.13
C ASN A 373 -7.56 25.35 15.85
N VAL A 374 -7.52 24.13 15.32
CA VAL A 374 -8.06 22.92 15.96
C VAL A 374 -6.96 21.87 16.05
N ARG A 375 -6.67 21.39 17.26
CA ARG A 375 -5.72 20.28 17.49
C ARG A 375 -6.49 19.05 17.93
N VAL A 376 -6.28 17.94 17.24
CA VAL A 376 -6.91 16.66 17.52
C VAL A 376 -5.83 15.64 17.86
N ARG A 377 -6.04 14.90 18.95
CA ARG A 377 -5.20 13.77 19.35
C ARG A 377 -6.08 12.55 19.57
N VAL A 378 -5.77 11.47 18.86
CA VAL A 378 -6.34 10.15 19.13
C VAL A 378 -5.29 9.37 19.94
N LEU A 379 -5.63 9.02 21.18
CA LEU A 379 -4.71 8.35 22.10
C LEU A 379 -4.75 6.83 21.93
N GLY A 380 -3.78 6.14 22.54
CA GLY A 380 -3.66 4.68 22.45
C GLY A 380 -4.86 3.91 23.01
N ASP A 381 -5.61 4.49 23.93
CA ASP A 381 -6.87 3.91 24.46
C ASP A 381 -8.10 4.21 23.59
N GLY A 382 -7.93 4.96 22.49
CA GLY A 382 -9.00 5.39 21.60
C GLY A 382 -9.72 6.68 22.00
N SER A 383 -9.34 7.30 23.12
CA SER A 383 -9.89 8.61 23.50
C SER A 383 -9.42 9.71 22.54
N ILE A 384 -10.30 10.69 22.31
CA ILE A 384 -10.06 11.80 21.39
C ILE A 384 -9.99 13.10 22.21
N GLN A 385 -8.84 13.78 22.14
CA GLN A 385 -8.69 15.11 22.71
C GLN A 385 -8.78 16.15 21.60
N VAL A 386 -9.66 17.13 21.78
CA VAL A 386 -9.80 18.27 20.89
C VAL A 386 -9.45 19.55 21.65
N LYS A 387 -8.55 20.36 21.08
CA LYS A 387 -8.22 21.68 21.62
C LYS A 387 -8.45 22.72 20.53
N MET A 388 -9.36 23.66 20.78
CA MET A 388 -9.60 24.79 19.89
C MET A 388 -8.84 26.03 20.39
N HIS A 389 -8.43 26.91 19.48
CA HIS A 389 -7.69 28.13 19.83
C HIS A 389 -8.52 29.12 20.68
N THR A 390 -9.85 28.94 20.73
CA THR A 390 -10.81 29.71 21.53
C THR A 390 -11.19 29.04 22.87
N GLY A 391 -10.67 27.84 23.18
CA GLY A 391 -11.00 27.09 24.42
C GLY A 391 -10.83 25.57 24.28
N ILE A 392 -10.73 24.84 25.39
CA ILE A 392 -10.61 23.37 25.42
C ILE A 392 -12.02 22.77 25.46
N ALA A 393 -12.36 21.88 24.52
CA ALA A 393 -13.56 21.04 24.58
C ALA A 393 -13.13 19.57 24.66
N LYS A 394 -13.42 18.91 25.79
CA LYS A 394 -13.14 17.49 25.99
C LYS A 394 -14.33 16.70 25.44
N LEU A 395 -14.12 15.81 24.46
CA LEU A 395 -15.14 14.84 24.04
C LEU A 395 -14.88 13.54 24.81
N ASP A 396 -15.82 13.15 25.67
CA ASP A 396 -15.75 11.88 26.39
C ASP A 396 -16.09 10.70 25.45
N SER A 397 -15.57 9.53 25.83
CA SER A 397 -15.31 8.31 25.07
C SER A 397 -16.45 7.72 24.19
N TRP A 398 -16.04 6.94 23.18
CA TRP A 398 -16.93 6.22 22.26
C TRP A 398 -17.67 5.05 22.95
N THR A 399 -19.00 5.02 22.81
CA THR A 399 -19.82 3.79 22.81
C THR A 399 -20.55 3.68 21.47
N ALA A 400 -20.70 2.46 20.97
CA ALA A 400 -20.98 2.13 19.57
C ALA A 400 -22.35 2.56 19.01
N ASP A 401 -23.14 3.35 19.73
CA ASP A 401 -24.51 3.63 19.34
C ASP A 401 -24.91 5.06 19.73
N ARG A 402 -25.03 5.96 18.73
CA ARG A 402 -25.97 7.10 18.75
C ARG A 402 -25.98 7.86 17.43
N ARG A 403 -27.12 7.75 16.73
CA ARG A 403 -27.63 8.80 15.85
C ARG A 403 -28.26 9.87 16.75
N GLN A 404 -27.49 10.84 17.24
CA GLN A 404 -27.92 12.11 17.86
C GLN A 404 -26.79 12.61 18.77
N ALA A 405 -25.99 13.56 18.29
CA ALA A 405 -25.12 14.37 19.14
C ALA A 405 -24.93 15.74 18.48
N HIS A 406 -25.95 16.58 18.61
CA HIS A 406 -25.80 18.03 18.52
C HIS A 406 -25.68 18.56 19.94
N GLU A 407 -24.51 18.46 20.56
CA GLU A 407 -24.13 19.33 21.69
C GLU A 407 -22.64 19.18 21.99
N LEU A 408 -21.88 20.22 21.65
CA LEU A 408 -20.51 20.43 22.08
C LEU A 408 -20.55 21.18 23.41
N THR A 409 -20.06 20.59 24.49
CA THR A 409 -19.92 21.32 25.76
C THR A 409 -18.63 22.15 25.72
N VAL A 410 -18.78 23.46 25.55
CA VAL A 410 -17.70 24.44 25.70
C VAL A 410 -17.52 24.72 27.20
N VAL A 411 -16.37 24.36 27.77
CA VAL A 411 -16.01 24.80 29.11
C VAL A 411 -15.40 26.20 28.99
N GLN A 412 -16.17 27.23 29.34
CA GLN A 412 -15.64 28.59 29.46
C GLN A 412 -14.76 28.72 30.72
N PRO A 413 -13.69 29.54 30.71
CA PRO A 413 -12.95 29.86 31.92
C PRO A 413 -13.84 30.73 32.81
N ALA A 414 -14.28 30.18 33.95
CA ALA A 414 -14.99 30.95 34.97
C ALA A 414 -14.07 32.06 35.50
N ALA A 415 -14.64 33.26 35.56
CA ALA A 415 -14.08 34.42 36.23
C ALA A 415 -13.68 34.07 37.67
N LEU A 416 -12.41 34.32 38.01
CA LEU A 416 -11.99 34.48 39.40
C LEU A 416 -12.33 35.90 39.82
N LEU A 417 -13.40 36.06 40.60
CA LEU A 417 -13.58 37.21 41.47
C LEU A 417 -13.85 36.71 42.90
N SER A 418 -12.99 37.20 43.80
CA SER A 418 -13.11 37.37 45.25
C SER A 418 -13.42 36.13 46.10
N PHE A 419 -12.49 35.77 47.00
CA PHE A 419 -12.68 35.88 48.46
C PHE A 419 -11.33 35.64 49.18
N TYR A 420 -10.98 36.62 50.04
CA TYR A 420 -9.79 36.83 50.90
C TYR A 420 -8.48 37.29 50.26
#